data_AF-A0A3M8FU43-F1
#
_entry.id   AF-A0A3M8FU43-F1
#
_cell.length_a   1.000
_cell.length_b   1.000
_cell.length_c   1.000
_cell.angle_alpha   90.00
_cell.angle_beta   90.00
_cell.angle_gamma   90.00
#
_symmetry.space_group_name_H-M   'P 1'
#
loop_
_entity.id
_entity.type
_entity.pdbx_description
1 polymer ?
#
loop_
_entity_poly.entity_id
_entity_poly.type
_entity_poly.pdbx_seq_one_letter_code
_entity_poly.pdbx_strand_id
1 'polypeptide(L)' 'MPLNQDECLDYFVCFSESHLDHLIKKYLEYYHNDRPHQGIENRTIKPRHPPPKEGKIVMKSRLGGVLMSYERKAV' A
#
# COMPACT_ATOMS: atom_id res chain seq x y z
N MET A 1 10.20 -6.10 8.56
CA MET A 1 9.87 -6.88 7.35
C MET A 1 10.48 -6.15 6.16
N PRO A 2 11.46 -6.75 5.47
CA PRO A 2 12.04 -6.14 4.28
C PRO A 2 11.05 -6.17 3.13
N LEU A 3 11.15 -5.15 2.27
CA LEU A 3 10.42 -5.06 1.01
C LEU A 3 11.07 -6.04 0.02
N ASN A 4 10.54 -7.25 -0.11
CA ASN A 4 11.02 -8.13 -1.18
C ASN A 4 10.33 -7.70 -2.48
N GLN A 5 11.13 -7.33 -3.49
CA GLN A 5 10.64 -7.11 -4.86
C GLN A 5 9.83 -8.32 -5.37
N ASP A 6 10.11 -9.50 -4.82
CA ASP A 6 9.44 -10.76 -5.11
C ASP A 6 7.96 -10.81 -4.68
N GLU A 7 7.54 -10.03 -3.66
CA GLU A 7 6.13 -10.02 -3.18
C GLU A 7 5.17 -9.57 -4.30
N CYS A 8 5.65 -8.83 -5.30
CA CYS A 8 4.88 -8.48 -6.49
C CYS A 8 4.78 -9.65 -7.48
N LEU A 9 5.85 -10.42 -7.64
CA LEU A 9 5.95 -11.52 -8.59
C LEU A 9 5.19 -12.77 -8.11
N ASP A 10 4.91 -12.86 -6.81
CA ASP A 10 4.03 -13.90 -6.25
C ASP A 10 2.59 -13.82 -6.77
N TYR A 11 2.12 -12.63 -7.18
CA TYR A 11 0.74 -12.40 -7.63
C TYR A 11 0.61 -12.07 -9.11
N PHE A 12 1.67 -11.57 -9.75
CA PHE A 12 1.61 -11.08 -11.13
C PHE A 12 2.72 -11.66 -12.01
N VAL A 13 2.33 -12.20 -13.17
CA VAL A 13 3.25 -12.47 -14.27
C VAL A 13 3.43 -11.18 -15.09
N CYS A 14 4.67 -10.72 -15.21
CA CYS A 14 5.00 -9.50 -15.96
C CYS A 14 5.27 -9.84 -17.43
N PHE A 15 4.44 -9.30 -18.33
CA PHE A 15 4.56 -9.53 -19.78
C PHE A 15 5.39 -8.46 -20.52
N SER A 16 5.69 -7.34 -19.86
CA SER A 16 6.53 -6.27 -20.36
C SER A 16 7.19 -5.51 -19.22
N GLU A 17 8.27 -4.81 -19.54
CA GLU A 17 8.93 -3.88 -18.61
C GLU A 17 7.98 -2.78 -18.14
N SER A 18 7.17 -2.21 -19.05
CA SER A 18 6.17 -1.19 -18.71
C SER A 18 5.12 -1.68 -17.72
N HIS A 19 4.76 -2.97 -17.77
CA HIS A 19 3.84 -3.57 -16.81
C HIS A 19 4.53 -3.72 -15.45
N LEU A 20 5.78 -4.21 -15.42
CA LEU A 20 6.56 -4.32 -14.20
C LEU A 20 6.74 -2.96 -13.52
N ASP A 21 7.09 -1.92 -14.28
CA ASP A 21 7.23 -0.55 -13.78
C ASP A 21 5.92 -0.03 -13.15
N HIS A 22 4.79 -0.31 -13.80
CA HIS A 22 3.49 0.06 -13.24
C HIS A 22 3.24 -0.63 -11.90
N LEU A 23 3.51 -1.93 -11.81
CA LEU A 23 3.32 -2.70 -10.58
C LEU A 23 4.24 -2.19 -9.47
N ILE A 24 5.54 -2.07 -9.74
CA ILE A 24 6.52 -1.55 -8.78
C ILE A 24 6.09 -0.18 -8.26
N LYS A 25 5.65 0.73 -9.14
CA LYS A 25 5.18 2.06 -8.72
C LYS A 25 3.99 1.96 -7.77
N LYS A 26 3.02 1.08 -8.04
CA LYS A 26 1.85 0.88 -7.16
C LYS A 26 2.22 0.24 -5.83
N TYR A 27 3.14 -0.72 -5.82
CA TYR A 27 3.67 -1.30 -4.59
C TYR A 27 4.44 -0.27 -3.76
N LEU A 28 5.30 0.55 -4.37
CA LEU A 28 6.03 1.61 -3.68
C LEU A 28 5.12 2.69 -3.11
N GLU A 29 4.08 3.09 -3.86
CA GLU A 29 3.07 4.02 -3.35
C GLU A 29 2.35 3.46 -2.13
N TYR A 30 1.93 2.20 -2.16
CA TYR A 30 1.29 1.52 -1.04
C TYR A 30 2.24 1.39 0.16
N TYR A 31 3.47 0.93 -0.07
CA TYR A 31 4.45 0.72 0.99
C TYR A 31 4.78 2.01 1.74
N HIS A 32 4.99 3.12 1.02
CA HIS A 32 5.35 4.38 1.67
C HIS A 32 4.17 5.04 2.40
N ASN A 33 2.97 4.98 1.83
CA ASN A 33 1.85 5.83 2.29
C ASN A 33 0.76 5.07 3.03
N ASP A 34 0.62 3.76 2.80
CA ASP A 34 -0.57 3.01 3.20
C ASP A 34 -0.22 1.80 4.11
N ARG A 35 0.95 1.15 3.93
CA ARG A 35 1.36 0.00 4.74
C ARG A 35 1.93 0.44 6.09
N PRO A 36 1.37 -0.02 7.23
CA PRO A 36 1.97 0.18 8.53
C PRO A 36 3.22 -0.70 8.69
N HIS A 37 4.29 -0.12 9.26
CA HIS A 37 5.57 -0.80 9.44
C HIS A 37 5.85 -1.01 10.92
N GLN A 38 6.05 -2.27 11.32
CA GLN A 38 6.33 -2.62 12.71
C GLN A 38 7.60 -1.95 13.25
N GLY A 39 8.60 -1.72 12.40
CA GLY A 39 9.85 -1.04 12.77
C GLY A 39 9.70 0.44 13.09
N ILE A 40 8.54 1.05 12.81
CA ILE A 40 8.21 2.45 13.13
C ILE A 40 6.84 2.54 13.81
N GLU A 41 6.62 1.71 14.84
CA GLU A 41 5.40 1.72 15.67
C GLU A 41 4.09 1.54 14.88
N ASN A 42 4.11 0.71 13.84
CA ASN A 42 2.97 0.50 12.93
C ASN A 42 2.50 1.78 12.23
N ARG A 43 3.41 2.74 12.03
CA ARG A 43 3.15 3.92 11.18
C ARG A 43 3.58 3.64 9.75
N THR A 44 3.05 4.41 8.83
CA THR A 44 3.52 4.45 7.43
C THR A 44 4.78 5.31 7.35
N ILE A 45 5.67 5.05 6.38
CA ILE A 45 6.93 5.81 6.22
C ILE A 45 6.66 7.29 5.92
N LYS A 46 5.66 7.57 5.10
CA LYS A 46 5.17 8.93 4.82
C LYS A 46 3.80 9.09 5.45
N PRO A 47 3.72 9.37 6.76
CA PRO A 47 2.44 9.52 7.44
C PRO A 47 1.64 10.65 6.80
N ARG A 48 0.53 10.28 6.17
CA ARG A 48 -0.59 11.20 5.99
C ARG A 48 -1.13 11.48 7.39
N HIS A 49 -1.62 12.71 7.61
CA HIS A 49 -2.10 13.20 8.91
C HIS A 49 -2.77 12.13 9.78
N PRO A 50 -2.63 12.20 11.11
CA PRO A 50 -3.21 11.20 12.01
C PRO A 50 -4.67 10.96 11.66
N PRO A 51 -5.09 9.68 11.51
CA PRO A 51 -6.43 9.37 11.07
C PRO A 51 -7.45 9.94 12.06
N PRO A 52 -8.61 10.43 11.58
CA PRO A 52 -9.64 10.95 12.46
C PRO A 52 -10.12 9.86 13.43
N LYS A 53 -10.52 10.27 14.64
CA LYS A 53 -11.00 9.34 15.69
C LYS A 53 -12.36 8.73 15.31
N GLU A 54 -13.16 9.48 14.57
CA GLU A 54 -14.51 9.13 14.14
C GLU A 54 -14.61 9.20 12.61
N GLY A 55 -15.68 8.63 12.06
CA GLY A 55 -15.93 8.59 10.63
C GLY A 55 -15.91 7.19 10.03
N LYS A 56 -16.41 7.08 8.80
CA LYS A 56 -16.57 5.81 8.10
C LYS A 56 -15.19 5.27 7.70
N ILE A 57 -14.93 4.01 8.05
CA ILE A 57 -13.79 3.27 7.51
C ILE A 57 -14.08 2.97 6.04
N VAL A 58 -13.21 3.42 5.16
CA VAL A 58 -13.26 3.13 3.73
C VAL A 58 -12.09 2.23 3.36
N MET A 59 -12.38 1.27 2.50
CA MET A 59 -11.38 0.40 1.92
C MET A 59 -10.88 1.01 0.62
N LYS A 60 -9.57 0.99 0.44
CA LYS A 60 -8.91 1.35 -0.82
C LYS A 60 -8.20 0.12 -1.35
N SER A 61 -8.72 -0.43 -2.45
CA SER A 61 -8.09 -1.53 -3.18
C SER A 61 -7.31 -1.01 -4.38
N ARG A 62 -6.18 -1.65 -4.68
CA ARG A 62 -5.37 -1.43 -5.89
C ARG A 62 -4.95 -2.79 -6.45
N LEU A 63 -4.57 -2.82 -7.73
CA LEU A 63 -4.10 -4.02 -8.43
C LEU A 63 -5.05 -5.23 -8.24
N GLY A 64 -6.35 -5.01 -8.50
CA GLY A 64 -7.35 -6.08 -8.38
C GLY A 64 -7.62 -6.57 -6.95
N GLY A 65 -7.16 -5.86 -5.92
CA GLY A 65 -7.36 -6.24 -4.52
C GLY A 65 -6.14 -6.88 -3.85
N VAL A 66 -5.02 -7.04 -4.56
CA VAL A 66 -3.76 -7.51 -3.97
C VAL A 66 -3.23 -6.50 -2.94
N LEU A 67 -3.39 -5.21 -3.21
CA LEU A 67 -3.03 -4.15 -2.28
C LEU A 67 -4.29 -3.55 -1.68
N MET A 68 -4.45 -3.71 -0.37
CA MET A 68 -5.60 -3.18 0.36
C MET A 68 -5.13 -2.31 1.53
N SER A 69 -5.69 -1.12 1.62
CA SER A 69 -5.55 -0.27 2.80
C SER A 69 -6.91 0.19 3.30
N TYR A 70 -6.94 0.55 4.58
CA TYR A 70 -8.14 1.04 5.26
C TYR A 70 -7.82 2.39 5.86
N GLU A 71 -8.65 3.38 5.55
CA GLU A 71 -8.53 4.72 6.10
C GLU A 71 -9.88 5.18 6.65
N ARG A 72 -9.86 6.04 7.67
CA ARG A 72 -11.07 6.73 8.13
C ARG A 72 -11.19 8.04 7.36
N LYS A 73 -12.34 8.25 6.72
CA LYS A 73 -12.66 9.57 6.16
C LYS A 73 -12.94 10.54 7.29
N ALA A 74 -12.39 11.75 7.17
CA ALA A 74 -12.83 12.87 7.98
C ALA A 74 -14.33 13.11 7.73
N VAL A 75 -15.04 13.41 8.80
CA VAL A 75 -16.47 13.75 8.78
C VAL A 75 -16.63 15.20 8.36
#